data_AF-A0A8S9L9Z8-F1
#
_entry.id   AF-A0A8S9L9Z8-F1
#
_cell.length_a   1.000
_cell.length_b   1.000
_cell.length_c   1.000
_cell.angle_alpha   90.00
_cell.angle_beta   90.00
_cell.angle_gamma   90.00
#
_symmetry.space_group_name_H-M   'P 1'
#
loop_
_entity.id
_entity.type
_entity.pdbx_description
1 polymer ?
#
loop_
_entity_poly.entity_id
_entity_poly.type
_entity_poly.pdbx_seq_one_letter_code
_entity_poly.pdbx_strand_id
1 'polypeptide(L)'
;MAQSNWEADKMLDVYIYDYLVKKKLHNTAKSFMTEGKVSPDPVAIDAPGGFLFEWWSVFWDIFIARTNEKHSEAAAAYIEAQQETIDVLERSRRLHEEEEVD
;
A
#
# COMPACT_ATOMS: atom_id res chain seq x y z
N MET A 1 11.88 20.14 5.77
CA MET A 1 11.57 18.70 5.73
C MET A 1 10.76 18.19 6.92
N ALA A 2 10.63 18.93 8.04
CA ALA A 2 9.78 18.52 9.16
C ALA A 2 8.26 18.64 8.87
N GLN A 3 7.86 19.45 7.88
CA GLN A 3 6.46 19.71 7.55
C GLN A 3 5.72 18.43 7.07
N SER A 4 6.39 17.61 6.26
CA SER A 4 5.81 16.38 5.69
C SER A 4 5.67 15.26 6.71
N ASN A 5 6.52 15.20 7.74
CA ASN A 5 6.43 14.16 8.76
C ASN A 5 5.24 14.38 9.70
N TRP A 6 4.96 15.64 10.08
CA TRP A 6 3.81 15.92 10.95
C TRP A 6 2.47 15.67 10.25
N GLU A 7 2.42 15.86 8.92
CA GLU A 7 1.24 15.56 8.11
C GLU A 7 1.00 14.05 8.03
N ALA A 8 2.05 13.26 7.85
CA ALA A 8 1.97 11.81 7.78
C ALA A 8 1.49 11.19 9.10
N ASP A 9 2.04 11.63 10.24
CA ASP A 9 1.64 11.14 11.56
C ASP A 9 0.15 11.39 11.82
N LYS A 10 -0.33 12.62 11.54
CA LYS A 10 -1.75 12.97 11.70
C LYS A 10 -2.65 12.21 10.73
N MET A 11 -2.23 12.02 9.48
CA MET A 11 -3.02 11.24 8.53
C MET A 11 -3.15 9.77 8.96
N LEU A 12 -2.07 9.18 9.48
CA LEU A 12 -2.10 7.81 10.00
C LEU A 12 -3.11 7.68 11.15
N ASP A 13 -3.11 8.62 12.09
CA ASP A 13 -4.05 8.62 13.22
C ASP A 13 -5.51 8.65 12.75
N VAL A 14 -5.85 9.48 11.75
CA VAL A 14 -7.21 9.55 11.20
C VAL A 14 -7.60 8.20 10.54
N TYR A 15 -6.68 7.56 9.83
CA TYR A 15 -6.94 6.24 9.23
C TYR A 15 -7.04 5.11 10.26
N ILE A 16 -6.31 5.18 11.38
CA ILE A 16 -6.47 4.24 12.51
C ILE A 16 -7.86 4.41 13.14
N TYR A 17 -8.29 5.66 13.35
CA TYR A 17 -9.63 5.93 13.86
C TYR A 17 -10.73 5.38 12.94
N ASP A 18 -10.65 5.65 11.63
CA ASP A 18 -11.59 5.11 10.62
C ASP A 18 -11.63 3.57 10.66
N TYR A 19 -10.47 2.93 10.74
CA TYR A 19 -10.37 1.47 10.87
C TYR A 19 -11.10 0.94 12.10
N LEU A 20 -10.90 1.56 13.27
CA LEU A 20 -11.57 1.15 14.50
C LEU A 20 -13.09 1.30 14.41
N VAL A 21 -13.57 2.39 13.81
CA VAL A 21 -15.01 2.63 13.58
C VAL A 21 -15.59 1.60 12.62
N LYS A 22 -14.94 1.32 11.49
CA LYS A 22 -15.37 0.32 10.50
C LYS A 22 -15.39 -1.10 11.04
N LYS A 23 -14.48 -1.44 11.97
CA LYS A 23 -14.48 -2.72 12.71
C LYS A 23 -15.46 -2.77 13.88
N LYS A 24 -16.29 -1.72 14.07
CA LYS A 24 -17.29 -1.59 15.15
C LYS A 24 -16.67 -1.54 16.57
N LEU A 25 -15.41 -1.13 16.68
CA LEU A 25 -14.69 -0.97 17.95
C LEU A 25 -14.89 0.43 18.52
N HIS A 26 -16.14 0.86 18.67
CA HIS A 26 -16.49 2.26 18.95
C HIS A 26 -15.91 2.80 20.27
N ASN A 27 -15.86 1.99 21.32
CA ASN A 27 -15.28 2.40 22.60
C ASN A 27 -13.78 2.70 22.46
N THR A 28 -13.05 1.81 21.79
CA THR A 28 -11.63 1.98 21.49
C THR A 28 -11.38 3.18 20.59
N ALA A 29 -12.19 3.35 19.54
CA ALA A 29 -12.11 4.51 18.64
C ALA A 29 -12.27 5.83 19.42
N LYS A 30 -13.24 5.89 20.34
CA LYS A 30 -13.49 7.07 21.17
C LYS A 30 -12.34 7.37 22.14
N SER A 31 -11.80 6.36 22.80
CA SER A 31 -10.62 6.54 23.66
C SER A 31 -9.41 7.02 22.86
N PHE A 32 -9.13 6.37 21.72
CA PHE A 32 -8.02 6.73 20.83
C PHE A 32 -8.14 8.18 20.32
N MET A 33 -9.33 8.59 19.87
CA MET A 33 -9.60 9.97 19.44
C MET A 33 -9.33 10.98 20.55
N THR A 34 -9.72 10.66 21.79
CA THR A 34 -9.56 11.55 22.94
C THR A 34 -8.10 11.66 23.39
N GLU A 35 -7.40 10.53 23.47
CA GLU A 35 -6.01 10.47 23.92
C GLU A 35 -5.04 11.02 22.87
N GLY A 36 -5.23 10.66 21.60
CA GLY A 36 -4.41 11.11 20.47
C GLY A 36 -4.77 12.49 19.92
N LYS A 37 -5.88 13.08 20.39
CA LYS A 37 -6.46 14.34 19.83
C LYS A 37 -6.66 14.25 18.31
N VAL A 38 -7.12 13.08 17.86
CA VAL A 38 -7.33 12.79 16.44
C VAL A 38 -8.52 13.57 15.93
N SER A 39 -8.41 14.15 14.73
CA SER A 39 -9.54 14.83 14.12
C SER A 39 -10.59 13.81 13.67
N PRO A 40 -11.90 14.01 13.96
CA PRO A 40 -12.98 13.17 13.44
C PRO A 40 -13.35 13.52 11.99
N ASP A 41 -12.57 14.40 11.34
CA ASP A 41 -12.81 14.80 9.97
C ASP A 41 -12.86 13.58 9.02
N PRO A 42 -13.68 13.64 7.96
CA PRO A 42 -13.71 12.59 6.96
C PRO A 42 -12.30 12.31 6.42
N VAL A 43 -11.96 11.03 6.33
CA VAL A 43 -10.72 10.58 5.69
C VAL A 43 -10.66 11.09 4.25
N ALA A 44 -9.47 11.52 3.81
CA ALA A 44 -9.27 11.99 2.43
C ALA A 44 -9.56 10.89 1.39
N ILE A 45 -9.35 9.62 1.77
CA ILE A 45 -9.67 8.45 0.96
C ILE A 45 -10.62 7.57 1.77
N ASP A 46 -11.90 7.59 1.41
CA ASP A 46 -12.92 6.74 2.01
C ASP A 46 -13.09 5.45 1.19
N ALA A 47 -12.41 4.39 1.61
CA ALA A 47 -12.54 3.06 1.04
C ALA A 47 -13.57 2.22 1.83
N PRO A 48 -14.38 1.37 1.18
CA PRO A 48 -15.43 0.59 1.86
C PRO A 48 -14.93 -0.28 3.02
N GLY A 49 -13.71 -0.84 2.92
CA GLY A 49 -13.08 -1.65 3.97
C GLY A 49 -12.22 -0.86 4.96
N GLY A 50 -12.00 0.43 4.69
CA GLY A 50 -11.05 1.30 5.39
C GLY A 50 -9.69 1.30 4.71
N PHE A 51 -9.18 2.49 4.39
CA PHE A 51 -7.94 2.67 3.62
C PHE A 51 -6.75 1.97 4.29
N LEU A 52 -6.61 2.08 5.62
CA LEU A 52 -5.52 1.44 6.36
C LEU A 52 -5.51 -0.07 6.19
N PHE A 53 -6.69 -0.71 6.21
CA PHE A 53 -6.79 -2.16 6.07
C PHE A 53 -6.42 -2.61 4.66
N GLU A 54 -7.03 -1.99 3.65
CA GLU A 54 -6.80 -2.34 2.25
C GLU A 54 -5.33 -2.09 1.85
N TRP A 55 -4.75 -0.96 2.27
CA TRP A 55 -3.34 -0.65 2.02
C TRP A 55 -2.41 -1.60 2.78
N TRP A 56 -2.70 -1.90 4.05
CA TRP A 56 -1.89 -2.82 4.84
C TRP A 56 -1.89 -4.24 4.27
N SER A 57 -3.03 -4.73 3.76
CA SER A 57 -3.12 -6.02 3.08
C SER A 57 -2.20 -6.08 1.87
N VAL A 58 -2.23 -5.06 1.00
CA VAL A 58 -1.35 -4.99 -0.18
C VAL A 58 0.13 -4.89 0.23
N PHE A 59 0.43 -4.04 1.22
CA PHE A 59 1.79 -3.92 1.75
C PHE A 59 2.31 -5.26 2.27
N TRP A 60 1.48 -5.98 3.03
CA TRP A 60 1.85 -7.25 3.63
C TRP A 60 2.08 -8.35 2.58
N ASP A 61 1.24 -8.40 1.55
CA ASP A 61 1.40 -9.31 0.41
C ASP A 61 2.72 -9.08 -0.32
N ILE A 62 3.06 -7.82 -0.59
CA ILE A 62 4.33 -7.44 -1.23
C ILE A 62 5.51 -7.74 -0.30
N PHE A 63 5.41 -7.41 0.98
CA PHE A 63 6.47 -7.62 1.96
C PHE A 63 6.82 -9.11 2.06
N ILE A 64 5.81 -9.98 2.18
CA ILE A 64 6.00 -11.43 2.17
C ILE A 64 6.59 -11.88 0.83
N ALA A 65 6.05 -11.45 -0.31
CA ALA A 65 6.57 -11.87 -1.62
C ALA A 65 8.06 -11.53 -1.81
N ARG A 66 8.54 -10.45 -1.17
CA ARG A 66 9.95 -10.03 -1.22
C ARG A 66 10.84 -10.65 -0.15
N THR A 67 10.27 -11.16 0.95
CA THR A 67 11.06 -11.64 2.11
C THR A 67 10.92 -13.13 2.38
N ASN A 68 9.90 -13.79 1.82
CA ASN A 68 9.61 -15.19 2.07
C ASN A 68 8.99 -15.81 0.81
N GLU A 69 9.71 -16.68 0.13
CA GLU A 69 9.41 -17.27 -1.20
C GLU A 69 8.06 -18.01 -1.33
N LYS A 70 7.18 -18.07 -0.31
CA LYS A 70 6.16 -19.13 -0.22
C LYS A 70 4.73 -18.79 0.24
N HIS A 71 4.26 -17.54 0.33
CA HIS A 71 2.93 -17.31 0.95
C HIS A 71 1.89 -16.44 0.23
N SER A 72 2.15 -15.83 -0.92
CA SER A 72 1.07 -15.18 -1.70
C SER A 72 1.23 -15.45 -3.18
N GLU A 73 0.46 -16.42 -3.70
CA GLU A 73 0.43 -16.78 -5.13
C GLU A 73 0.01 -15.58 -5.99
N ALA A 74 -0.92 -14.75 -5.50
CA ALA A 74 -1.37 -13.56 -6.22
C ALA A 74 -0.27 -12.49 -6.33
N ALA A 75 0.49 -12.26 -5.26
CA ALA A 75 1.60 -11.31 -5.28
C ALA A 75 2.79 -11.83 -6.09
N ALA A 76 3.08 -13.14 -6.00
CA ALA A 76 4.08 -13.79 -6.83
C ALA A 76 3.74 -13.66 -8.32
N ALA A 77 2.49 -13.95 -8.70
CA ALA A 77 2.02 -13.82 -10.08
C ALA A 77 2.11 -12.37 -10.60
N TYR A 78 1.81 -11.38 -9.74
CA TYR A 78 1.95 -9.97 -10.12
C TYR A 78 3.41 -9.56 -10.38
N ILE A 79 4.33 -10.01 -9.52
CA ILE A 79 5.77 -9.72 -9.67
C ILE A 79 6.34 -10.44 -10.90
N GLU A 80 5.98 -11.70 -11.12
CA GLU A 80 6.39 -12.49 -12.28
C GLU A 80 5.91 -11.84 -13.59
N ALA A 81 4.63 -11.43 -13.67
CA ALA A 81 4.09 -10.75 -14.84
C ALA A 81 4.79 -9.41 -15.13
N GLN A 82 5.19 -8.66 -14.10
CA GLN A 82 5.99 -7.44 -14.27
C GLN A 82 7.40 -7.75 -14.79
N GLN A 83 8.03 -8.81 -14.28
CA GLN A 83 9.38 -9.21 -14.70
C GLN A 83 9.39 -9.70 -16.15
N GLU A 84 8.43 -10.52 -16.56
CA GLU A 84 8.28 -10.98 -17.94
C GLU A 84 8.10 -9.81 -18.92
N THR A 85 7.32 -8.80 -18.53
CA THR A 85 7.12 -7.60 -19.35
C THR A 85 8.43 -6.83 -19.55
N ILE A 86 9.23 -6.69 -18.51
CA ILE A 86 10.54 -6.03 -18.57
C ILE A 86 11.50 -6.82 -19.48
N ASP A 87 11.55 -8.13 -19.31
CA ASP A 87 12.42 -9.01 -20.10
C ASP A 87 12.07 -8.97 -21.60
N VAL A 88 10.77 -8.94 -21.94
CA VAL A 88 10.28 -8.80 -23.32
C VAL A 88 10.67 -7.44 -23.93
N LEU A 89 10.58 -6.37 -23.15
CA LEU A 89 10.96 -5.03 -23.60
C LEU A 89 12.46 -4.91 -23.82
N GLU A 90 13.28 -5.51 -22.96
CA GLU A 90 14.73 -5.55 -23.15
C GLU A 90 15.13 -6.38 -24.36
N ARG A 91 14.45 -7.51 -24.57
CA ARG A 91 14.69 -8.36 -25.74
C ARG A 91 14.32 -7.66 -27.04
N SER A 92 13.19 -6.97 -27.06
CA SER A 92 12.79 -6.17 -28.22
C SER A 92 13.75 -5.01 -28.49
N ARG A 93 14.27 -4.37 -27.44
CA ARG A 93 15.27 -3.31 -27.56
C ARG A 93 16.59 -3.80 -28.14
N ARG A 94 17.08 -4.97 -27.69
CA ARG A 94 18.31 -5.58 -28.23
C ARG A 94 18.18 -5.95 -29.69
N LEU A 95 17.03 -6.50 -30.10
CA LEU A 95 16.78 -6.84 -31.50
C LEU A 95 16.74 -5.59 -32.39
N HIS A 96 16.14 -4.50 -31.89
CA HIS A 96 16.12 -3.21 -32.61
C HIS A 96 17.52 -2.57 -32.69
N GLU A 97 18.35 -2.69 -31.66
CA GLU A 97 19.76 -2.24 -31.69
C GLU A 97 20.61 -3.07 -32.66
N GLU A 98 20.35 -4.37 -32.80
CA GLU A 98 21.03 -5.24 -33.77
C GLU A 98 20.59 -4.96 -35.22
N GLU A 99 19.31 -4.64 -35.46
CA GLU A 99 18.79 -4.27 -36.79
C GLU A 99 19.25 -2.87 -37.27
N GLU A 100 19.62 -1.96 -36.38
CA GLU A 100 20.05 -0.59 -36.73
C GLU A 100 21.55 -0.49 -37.04
N VAL A 101 22.33 -1.54 -36.77
CA VAL A 101 23.80 -1.56 -36.91
C VAL A 101 24.29 -2.21 -38.23
N ASP A 102 23.39 -2.86 -38.99
CA ASP A 102 23.63 -3.38 -40.37
C ASP A 102 23.21 -2.38 -41.46
#